data_AF-A0A264W1M1-F1
#
_entry.id   AF-A0A264W1M1-F1
#
_cell.length_a   1.000
_cell.length_b   1.000
_cell.length_c   1.000
_cell.angle_alpha   90.00
_cell.angle_beta   90.00
_cell.angle_gamma   90.00
#
_symmetry.space_group_name_H-M   'P 1'
#
loop_
_entity.id
_entity.type
_entity.pdbx_description
1 polymer ?
#
loop_
_entity_poly.entity_id
_entity_poly.type
_entity_poly.pdbx_seq_one_letter_code
_entity_poly.pdbx_strand_id
1 'polypeptide(L)'
;MIGSPYNDGMMSYGSTTPLYNDTRRKIGEDFREDGRFVFDEKSVREQDYQLIDSSASTLDIKIETPYPLHLENTDFVSKEVRIRGIRYSVLKVDKDRNKPALFWYLQKEGLVNE
;
A
#
# COMPACT_ATOMS: atom_id res chain seq x y z
N MET A 1 -17.82 22.28 11.84
CA MET A 1 -17.19 21.77 10.60
C MET A 1 -15.70 22.05 10.70
N ILE A 2 -14.86 21.03 10.82
CA ILE A 2 -13.40 21.15 10.70
C ILE A 2 -12.95 19.97 9.83
N GLY A 3 -12.66 20.23 8.55
CA GLY A 3 -12.12 19.24 7.63
C GLY A 3 -10.61 19.37 7.59
N SER A 4 -9.89 18.34 8.05
CA SER A 4 -8.44 18.27 7.94
C SER A 4 -8.04 17.93 6.48
N PRO A 5 -6.92 18.45 5.96
CA PRO A 5 -6.55 18.35 4.54
C PRO A 5 -6.05 16.96 4.09
N TYR A 6 -6.00 15.99 4.99
CA TYR A 6 -5.78 14.56 4.71
C TYR A 6 -6.79 13.81 5.58
N ASN A 7 -7.93 13.42 5.01
CA ASN A 7 -9.11 13.00 5.78
C ASN A 7 -9.54 11.55 5.53
N ASP A 8 -8.88 10.83 4.62
CA ASP A 8 -9.24 9.44 4.32
C ASP A 8 -8.68 8.46 5.35
N GLY A 9 -7.52 8.76 5.93
CA GLY A 9 -7.06 8.11 7.15
C GLY A 9 -5.56 7.88 7.21
N MET A 10 -5.20 6.80 7.91
CA MET A 10 -3.81 6.39 8.10
C MET A 10 -3.58 5.01 7.50
N MET A 11 -2.51 4.90 6.71
CA MET A 11 -2.00 3.64 6.20
C MET A 11 -0.79 3.22 7.02
N SER A 12 -0.67 1.93 7.27
CA SER A 12 0.51 1.34 7.89
C SER A 12 1.22 0.50 6.85
N TYR A 13 2.54 0.57 6.75
CA TYR A 13 3.32 -0.29 5.87
C TYR A 13 4.27 -1.14 6.68
N GLY A 14 4.54 -2.34 6.20
CA GLY A 14 5.33 -3.30 6.96
C GLY A 14 5.72 -4.52 6.14
N SER A 15 6.33 -5.47 6.82
CA SER A 15 6.66 -6.76 6.24
C SER A 15 5.90 -7.85 6.98
N THR A 16 5.20 -8.68 6.22
CA THR A 16 4.49 -9.84 6.76
C THR A 16 5.44 -11.03 6.78
N THR A 17 5.72 -11.56 7.96
CA THR A 17 6.54 -12.77 8.12
C THR A 17 5.64 -13.95 8.46
N PRO A 18 5.69 -15.06 7.70
CA PRO A 18 4.95 -16.26 8.06
C PRO A 18 5.48 -16.81 9.38
N LEU A 19 4.58 -17.04 10.33
CA LEU A 19 4.90 -17.70 11.59
C LEU A 19 4.76 -19.20 11.42
N TYR A 20 5.82 -19.92 11.77
CA TYR A 20 5.84 -21.38 11.77
C TYR A 20 5.87 -21.89 13.21
N ASN A 21 5.18 -22.98 13.50
CA ASN A 21 5.35 -23.69 14.77
C ASN A 21 6.62 -24.55 14.76
N ASP A 22 6.88 -25.20 15.90
CA ASP A 22 7.97 -26.16 16.10
C ASP A 22 7.97 -27.31 15.06
N THR A 23 6.80 -27.65 14.51
CA THR A 23 6.63 -28.67 13.45
C THR A 23 6.69 -28.11 12.03
N ARG A 24 7.19 -26.88 11.84
CA ARG A 24 7.30 -26.16 10.54
C ARG A 24 5.97 -25.97 9.80
N ARG A 25 4.82 -26.10 10.48
CA ARG A 25 3.52 -25.76 9.91
C ARG A 25 3.27 -24.26 10.09
N LYS A 26 2.77 -23.60 9.04
CA LYS A 26 2.35 -22.19 9.09
C LYS A 26 1.19 -22.06 10.07
N ILE A 27 1.38 -21.33 11.16
CA ILE A 27 0.39 -21.10 12.21
C ILE A 27 -0.26 -19.72 12.13
N GLY A 28 0.33 -18.82 11.35
CA GLY A 28 -0.18 -17.48 11.17
C GLY A 28 0.82 -16.61 10.42
N GLU A 29 0.59 -15.32 10.51
CA GLU A 29 1.40 -14.29 9.87
C GLU A 29 1.56 -13.15 10.87
N ASP A 30 2.82 -12.78 11.10
CA ASP A 30 3.15 -11.62 11.92
C ASP A 30 3.36 -10.43 10.99
N PHE A 31 2.50 -9.43 11.09
CA PHE A 31 2.67 -8.18 10.35
C PHE A 31 3.55 -7.25 11.18
N ARG A 32 4.81 -7.12 10.78
CA ARG A 32 5.73 -6.17 11.38
C ARG A 32 5.59 -4.82 10.70
N GLU A 33 4.87 -3.93 11.37
CA GLU A 33 4.74 -2.54 10.96
C GLU A 33 6.10 -1.83 11.02
N ASP A 34 6.54 -1.29 9.89
CA ASP A 34 7.77 -0.53 9.76
C ASP A 34 7.50 0.97 9.97
N GLY A 35 6.32 1.43 9.54
CA GLY A 35 5.85 2.79 9.78
C GLY A 35 4.42 3.03 9.33
N ARG A 36 3.99 4.29 9.47
CA ARG A 36 2.65 4.74 9.06
C ARG A 36 2.71 6.07 8.34
N PHE A 37 1.82 6.24 7.36
CA PHE A 37 1.61 7.49 6.65
C PHE A 37 0.15 7.92 6.73
N VAL A 38 -0.08 9.22 6.76
CA VAL A 38 -1.39 9.77 6.39
C VAL A 38 -1.55 9.65 4.88
N PHE A 39 -2.76 9.31 4.43
CA PHE A 39 -3.04 9.18 3.01
C PHE A 39 -4.29 9.94 2.61
N ASP A 40 -4.36 10.23 1.32
CA ASP A 40 -5.53 10.77 0.64
C ASP A 40 -5.92 9.80 -0.49
N GLU A 41 -7.17 9.36 -0.51
CA GLU A 41 -7.66 8.46 -1.55
C GLU A 41 -7.85 9.25 -2.85
N LYS A 42 -7.29 8.73 -3.94
CA LYS A 42 -7.40 9.33 -5.26
C LYS A 42 -8.24 8.44 -6.17
N SER A 43 -9.06 9.07 -7.00
CA SER A 43 -9.79 8.35 -8.04
C SER A 43 -8.82 7.71 -9.03
N VAL A 44 -8.99 6.41 -9.25
CA VAL A 44 -8.25 5.65 -10.26
C VAL A 44 -8.77 6.01 -11.64
N ARG A 45 -7.88 6.37 -12.58
CA ARG A 45 -8.21 6.71 -13.97
C ARG A 45 -7.79 5.59 -14.91
N GLU A 46 -8.33 5.58 -16.13
CA GLU A 46 -7.95 4.61 -17.17
C GLU A 46 -6.44 4.55 -17.44
N GLN A 47 -5.76 5.70 -17.41
CA GLN A 47 -4.30 5.78 -17.56
C GLN A 47 -3.54 5.09 -16.41
N ASP A 48 -4.11 5.08 -15.21
CA ASP A 48 -3.50 4.39 -14.06
C ASP A 48 -3.54 2.87 -14.26
N TYR A 49 -4.61 2.34 -14.82
CA TYR A 49 -4.68 0.92 -15.19
C TYR A 49 -3.68 0.57 -16.29
N GLN A 50 -3.44 1.45 -17.25
CA GLN A 50 -2.39 1.23 -18.27
C GLN A 50 -0.97 1.30 -17.70
N LEU A 51 -0.76 2.05 -16.61
CA LEU A 51 0.53 2.15 -15.90
C LEU A 51 0.85 0.90 -15.06
N ILE A 52 -0.19 0.16 -14.66
CA ILE A 52 -0.12 -1.12 -13.97
C ILE A 52 -0.09 -2.21 -15.05
N ASP A 53 1.12 -2.48 -15.54
CA ASP A 53 1.38 -3.49 -16.56
C ASP A 53 1.23 -4.89 -15.93
N SER A 54 -0.01 -5.38 -15.81
CA SER A 54 -0.23 -6.68 -15.21
C SER A 54 -1.51 -7.33 -15.70
N SER A 55 -1.36 -8.44 -16.43
CA SER A 55 -2.43 -9.36 -16.79
C SER A 55 -3.01 -10.12 -15.58
N ALA A 56 -2.52 -9.90 -14.36
CA ALA A 56 -2.90 -10.66 -13.15
C ALA A 56 -3.19 -9.80 -11.91
N SER A 57 -2.86 -8.50 -11.91
CA SER A 57 -3.00 -7.62 -10.75
C SER A 57 -4.08 -6.59 -11.00
N THR A 58 -5.10 -6.59 -10.17
CA THR A 58 -6.18 -5.59 -10.23
C THR A 58 -5.80 -4.42 -9.34
N LEU A 59 -5.75 -3.22 -9.91
CA LEU A 59 -5.65 -2.00 -9.13
C LEU A 59 -6.99 -1.73 -8.43
N ASP A 60 -7.05 -1.90 -7.11
CA ASP A 60 -8.25 -1.63 -6.33
C ASP A 60 -8.32 -0.16 -5.89
N ILE A 61 -7.23 0.34 -5.31
CA ILE A 61 -7.19 1.70 -4.75
C ILE A 61 -5.91 2.42 -5.15
N LYS A 62 -6.04 3.73 -5.33
CA LYS A 62 -4.90 4.64 -5.49
C LYS A 62 -4.92 5.62 -4.34
N ILE A 63 -3.78 5.76 -3.66
CA ILE A 63 -3.65 6.71 -2.55
C ILE A 63 -2.43 7.59 -2.73
N GLU A 64 -2.48 8.80 -2.20
CA GLU A 64 -1.39 9.75 -2.16
C GLU A 64 -0.91 9.91 -0.72
N THR A 65 0.40 9.83 -0.49
CA THR A 65 1.01 10.08 0.83
C THR A 65 2.09 11.15 0.72
N PRO A 66 2.38 11.90 1.80
CA PRO A 66 3.55 12.78 1.82
C PRO A 66 4.83 11.95 1.72
N TYR A 67 5.80 12.44 0.94
CA TYR A 67 7.09 11.78 0.73
C TYR A 67 8.18 12.41 1.60
N PRO A 68 8.65 11.73 2.65
CA PRO A 68 9.86 12.16 3.35
C PRO A 68 11.09 11.81 2.51
N LEU A 69 11.93 12.81 2.21
CA LEU A 69 13.18 12.64 1.43
C LEU A 69 14.13 11.54 1.97
N HIS A 70 14.00 11.16 3.25
CA HIS A 70 14.83 10.11 3.86
C HIS A 70 14.50 8.69 3.35
N LEU A 71 13.34 8.48 2.73
CA LEU A 71 12.91 7.16 2.23
C LEU A 71 13.08 7.02 0.71
N GLU A 72 13.99 7.80 0.11
CA GLU A 72 14.16 7.78 -1.35
C GLU A 72 14.66 6.46 -1.90
N ASN A 73 15.44 5.72 -1.11
CA ASN A 73 15.98 4.42 -1.49
C ASN A 73 15.21 3.26 -0.86
N THR A 74 14.04 3.50 -0.28
CA THR A 74 13.23 2.44 0.32
C THR A 74 12.40 1.74 -0.74
N ASP A 75 12.59 0.42 -0.87
CA ASP A 75 11.71 -0.40 -1.71
C ASP A 75 10.39 -0.65 -0.97
N PHE A 76 9.37 0.09 -1.39
CA PHE A 76 8.02 -0.02 -0.85
C PHE A 76 7.17 -1.09 -1.55
N VAL A 77 7.56 -1.49 -2.77
CA VAL A 77 6.83 -2.48 -3.57
C VAL A 77 6.90 -3.87 -2.91
N SER A 78 8.01 -4.21 -2.26
CA SER A 78 8.16 -5.44 -1.46
C SER A 78 7.43 -5.42 -0.11
N LYS A 79 6.79 -4.31 0.27
CA LYS A 79 6.11 -4.16 1.56
C LYS A 79 4.61 -4.40 1.41
N GLU A 80 3.99 -4.83 2.50
CA GLU A 80 2.54 -4.93 2.63
C GLU A 80 2.00 -3.65 3.26
N VAL A 81 0.88 -3.16 2.72
CA VAL A 81 0.17 -2.00 3.25
C VAL A 81 -1.11 -2.44 3.94
N ARG A 82 -1.37 -1.90 5.12
CA ARG A 82 -2.56 -2.18 5.91
C ARG A 82 -3.33 -0.89 6.21
N ILE A 83 -4.58 -0.84 5.75
CA ILE A 83 -5.46 0.31 5.90
C ILE A 83 -6.75 -0.17 6.53
N ARG A 84 -7.12 0.38 7.70
CA ARG A 84 -8.33 0.00 8.44
C ARG A 84 -8.49 -1.52 8.66
N GLY A 85 -7.36 -2.21 8.82
CA GLY A 85 -7.31 -3.67 9.01
C GLY A 85 -7.31 -4.51 7.72
N ILE A 86 -7.59 -3.91 6.57
CA ILE A 86 -7.55 -4.54 5.24
C ILE A 86 -6.10 -4.55 4.74
N ARG A 87 -5.67 -5.68 4.16
CA ARG A 87 -4.35 -5.84 3.57
C ARG A 87 -4.37 -5.46 2.09
N TYR A 88 -3.33 -4.77 1.69
CA TYR A 88 -3.12 -4.32 0.32
C TYR A 88 -1.68 -4.64 -0.10
N SER A 89 -1.55 -5.24 -1.27
CA SER A 89 -0.29 -5.42 -1.97
C SER A 89 0.05 -4.16 -2.75
N VAL A 90 1.31 -3.73 -2.66
CA VAL A 90 1.81 -2.57 -3.38
C VAL A 90 2.18 -2.99 -4.79
N LEU A 91 1.40 -2.59 -5.78
CA LEU A 91 1.69 -2.88 -7.18
C LEU A 91 2.79 -1.98 -7.73
N LYS A 92 2.72 -0.70 -7.37
CA LYS A 92 3.62 0.33 -7.84
C LYS A 92 3.61 1.50 -6.87
N VAL A 93 4.75 2.16 -6.75
CA VAL A 93 4.88 3.45 -6.06
C VAL A 93 5.53 4.41 -7.04
N ASP A 94 4.82 5.48 -7.37
CA ASP A 94 5.31 6.54 -8.23
C ASP A 94 5.54 7.81 -7.42
N LYS A 95 6.65 8.49 -7.66
CA LYS A 95 6.96 9.74 -6.98
C LYS A 95 6.57 10.91 -7.86
N ASP A 96 5.83 11.86 -7.30
CA ASP A 96 5.52 13.09 -8.01
C ASP A 96 6.83 13.90 -8.19
N ARG A 97 7.13 14.31 -9.43
CA ARG A 97 8.33 15.11 -9.73
C ARG A 97 8.17 16.57 -9.32
N ASN A 98 6.94 17.04 -9.17
CA ASN A 98 6.59 18.43 -8.87
C ASN A 98 6.25 18.64 -7.40
N LYS A 99 5.93 17.58 -6.65
CA LYS A 99 5.54 17.64 -5.24
C LYS A 99 6.23 16.54 -4.42
N PRO A 100 6.54 16.76 -3.14
CA PRO A 100 7.02 15.71 -2.24
C PRO A 100 5.85 14.78 -1.85
N ALA A 101 5.29 14.07 -2.82
CA ALA A 101 4.18 13.14 -2.66
C ALA A 101 4.48 11.82 -3.38
N LEU A 102 4.02 10.73 -2.78
CA LEU A 102 4.06 9.39 -3.36
C LEU A 102 2.64 8.95 -3.72
N PHE A 103 2.48 8.47 -4.95
CA PHE A 103 1.30 7.77 -5.41
C PHE A 103 1.50 6.27 -5.25
N TRP A 104 0.66 5.66 -4.44
CA TRP A 104 0.65 4.24 -4.20
C TRP A 104 -0.50 3.61 -4.96
N TYR A 105 -0.16 2.59 -5.72
CA TYR A 105 -1.10 1.78 -6.46
C TYR A 105 -1.24 0.47 -5.71
N LEU A 106 -2.41 0.26 -5.12
CA LEU A 106 -2.64 -0.80 -4.16
C LEU A 106 -3.69 -1.78 -4.69
N GLN A 107 -3.37 -3.06 -4.61
CA GLN A 107 -4.28 -4.16 -4.85
C GLN A 107 -4.78 -4.70 -3.52
N LYS A 108 -6.07 -4.94 -3.38
CA LYS A 108 -6.62 -5.52 -2.17
C LYS A 108 -6.32 -7.02 -2.12
N GLU A 109 -5.57 -7.45 -1.11
CA GLU A 109 -5.32 -8.87 -0.86
C GLU A 109 -6.56 -9.48 -0.21
N GLY A 110 -7.42 -10.11 -1.01
CA GLY A 110 -8.63 -10.77 -0.51
C GLY A 110 -9.80 -10.91 -1.48
N LEU A 111 -9.71 -10.36 -2.70
CA LEU A 111 -10.65 -10.70 -3.78
C LEU A 111 -10.02 -11.78 -4.66
N VAL A 112 -9.91 -12.98 -4.10
CA VAL A 112 -9.90 -14.19 -4.94
C VAL A 112 -11.36 -14.35 -5.38
N ASN A 113 -11.73 -13.74 -6.51
CA ASN A 113 -13.03 -14.01 -7.10
C ASN A 113 -13.01 -15.46 -7.61
N GLU A 114 -13.76 -16.31 -6.93
CA GLU A 114 -14.32 -17.55 -7.45
C GLU A 114 -15.37 -17.24 -8.53
#